data_AF-A0A7X6UY43-F1
#
_entry.id   AF-A0A7X6UY43-F1
#
_cell.length_a   1.000
_cell.length_b   1.000
_cell.length_c   1.000
_cell.angle_alpha   90.00
_cell.angle_beta   90.00
_cell.angle_gamma   90.00
#
_symmetry.space_group_name_H-M   'P 1'
#
loop_
_entity.id
_entity.type
_entity.pdbx_description
1 polymer ?
#
loop_
_entity_poly.entity_id
_entity_poly.type
_entity_poly.pdbx_seq_one_letter_code
_entity_poly.pdbx_strand_id
1 'polypeptide(L)'
;MVKTGVDIIISNLSQLRAELLEQKVKLLTDSLPTRARNTVQIYLNDEVNLHTIHKNDLLRNKSKLKNIKNVGSKTNEELEAYFSNIKREIYRIQHLSHTEAEYEYNYGKMSELSKKHKIPIKVMLTGSVFLVAEHIIQDKVYKNKNTDLIDGLLKIRTGSNSYTLTQLGKKHGITRERVRQVRNKSLETIEQEFSMLNEIGKFSLDRYGLSSEKKVICSDHSVFSEIKAKNSLKMTNNMVFFIASKCLASDYTFLGSVEGLLFSRQSTPKTQHIWKQSYLINNEYDSLIVSNFIKYLHKKNKEKIEEDTEVKLIDFVVNNFNNPVIYTEPEFTELVLEVVKKEFGNNFVKAGKIILPRNTRKLNYEYVYEALEKLDRPSTVEEIADTVNELNPTFGATKTIVKSALLRANGFAPMGRNSVFALTKWESEKSDFKVGTIREIVEEFLMEKESPQHISVIAKHVKKYRSSAKGTNIQASLNLDNKGIFTSYEKAHFGLASKEYSKEYVLLSESSSSGRKSWEYRFAELSNFIKIHGRLPRFTSKSMAEVRLYRWVRAQHRSIRLEKLSDKQEEMFKKLMKAFD
;
A
#
# COMPACT_ATOMS: atom_id res chain seq x y z
N MET A 1 26.49 -50.93 -12.48
CA MET A 1 25.29 -51.79 -12.55
C MET A 1 24.58 -51.50 -13.86
N VAL A 2 24.36 -52.52 -14.71
CA VAL A 2 23.57 -52.37 -15.94
C VAL A 2 22.10 -52.17 -15.53
N LYS A 3 21.50 -51.03 -15.88
CA LYS A 3 20.06 -50.80 -15.66
C LYS A 3 19.27 -51.81 -16.49
N THR A 4 18.46 -52.64 -15.84
CA THR A 4 17.48 -53.52 -16.47
C THR A 4 16.27 -52.72 -16.96
N GLY A 5 15.44 -53.31 -17.83
CA GLY A 5 14.22 -52.67 -18.30
C GLY A 5 13.27 -52.25 -17.17
N VAL A 6 13.25 -52.97 -16.05
CA VAL A 6 12.42 -52.65 -14.88
C VAL A 6 12.93 -51.42 -14.12
N ASP A 7 14.25 -51.21 -14.02
CA ASP A 7 14.83 -49.99 -13.41
C ASP A 7 14.37 -48.74 -14.11
N ILE A 8 14.48 -48.76 -15.44
CA ILE A 8 14.22 -47.61 -16.30
C ILE A 8 12.75 -47.22 -16.17
N ILE A 9 11.87 -48.21 -16.09
CA ILE A 9 10.44 -47.99 -15.89
C ILE A 9 10.20 -47.35 -14.53
N ILE A 10 10.68 -47.95 -13.44
CA ILE A 10 10.44 -47.43 -12.08
C ILE A 10 10.97 -46.00 -11.93
N SER A 11 12.17 -45.70 -12.46
CA SER A 11 12.74 -44.35 -12.37
C SER A 11 11.99 -43.30 -13.19
N ASN A 12 11.17 -43.71 -14.17
CA ASN A 12 10.44 -42.83 -15.08
C ASN A 12 8.93 -42.78 -14.78
N LEU A 13 8.45 -43.45 -13.73
CA LEU A 13 7.04 -43.37 -13.34
C LEU A 13 6.71 -41.97 -12.81
N SER A 14 5.60 -41.40 -13.27
CA SER A 14 4.97 -40.23 -12.63
C SER A 14 4.58 -40.56 -11.18
N GLN A 15 4.51 -39.55 -10.31
CA GLN A 15 4.12 -39.73 -8.90
C GLN A 15 2.84 -40.57 -8.71
N LEU A 16 1.75 -40.27 -9.44
CA LEU A 16 0.51 -41.06 -9.40
C LEU A 16 0.74 -42.56 -9.64
N ARG A 17 1.49 -42.90 -10.69
CA ARG A 17 1.78 -44.30 -11.06
C ARG A 17 2.70 -44.97 -10.04
N ALA A 18 3.65 -44.25 -9.48
CA ALA A 18 4.52 -44.74 -8.41
C ALA A 18 3.71 -45.04 -7.14
N GLU A 19 2.84 -44.12 -6.71
CA GLU A 19 1.98 -44.35 -5.54
C GLU A 19 0.94 -45.46 -5.79
N LEU A 20 0.37 -45.56 -7.00
CA LEU A 20 -0.50 -46.67 -7.39
C LEU A 20 0.26 -48.01 -7.29
N LEU A 21 1.49 -48.06 -7.78
CA LEU A 21 2.30 -49.25 -7.70
C LEU A 21 2.63 -49.62 -6.24
N GLU A 22 2.93 -48.66 -5.38
CA GLU A 22 3.10 -48.90 -3.94
C GLU A 22 1.83 -49.48 -3.30
N GLN A 23 0.64 -48.98 -3.66
CA GLN A 23 -0.62 -49.58 -3.21
C GLN A 23 -0.77 -51.04 -3.67
N LYS A 24 -0.41 -51.35 -4.93
CA LYS A 24 -0.46 -52.73 -5.44
C LYS A 24 0.56 -53.63 -4.74
N VAL A 25 1.78 -53.14 -4.49
CA VAL A 25 2.80 -53.86 -3.72
C VAL A 25 2.24 -54.22 -2.35
N LYS A 26 1.68 -53.25 -1.63
CA LYS A 26 1.06 -53.48 -0.32
C LYS A 26 -0.04 -54.54 -0.37
N LEU A 27 -0.97 -54.46 -1.31
CA LEU A 27 -2.03 -55.47 -1.49
C LEU A 27 -1.46 -56.87 -1.76
N LEU A 28 -0.45 -56.96 -2.60
CA LEU A 28 0.23 -58.23 -2.88
C LEU A 28 0.94 -58.77 -1.63
N THR A 29 1.58 -57.90 -0.84
CA THR A 29 2.24 -58.28 0.43
C THR A 29 1.21 -58.79 1.45
N ASP A 30 0.08 -58.10 1.58
CA ASP A 30 -1.01 -58.48 2.49
C ASP A 30 -1.68 -59.80 2.06
N SER A 31 -1.64 -60.14 0.76
CA SER A 31 -2.13 -61.40 0.24
C SER A 31 -1.17 -62.59 0.43
N LEU A 32 0.09 -62.35 0.81
CA LEU A 32 1.06 -63.43 1.04
C LEU A 32 0.66 -64.30 2.24
N PRO A 33 0.90 -65.62 2.19
CA PRO A 33 0.83 -66.48 3.36
C PRO A 33 1.75 -66.01 4.48
N THR A 34 1.37 -66.24 5.75
CA THR A 34 2.08 -65.70 6.93
C THR A 34 3.58 -65.98 6.91
N ARG A 35 4.00 -67.20 6.54
CA ARG A 35 5.44 -67.54 6.44
C ARG A 35 6.15 -66.73 5.37
N ALA A 36 5.62 -66.68 4.14
CA ALA A 36 6.20 -65.90 3.04
C ALA A 36 6.24 -64.39 3.36
N ARG A 37 5.19 -63.86 3.99
CA ARG A 37 5.12 -62.46 4.41
C ARG A 37 6.21 -62.12 5.43
N ASN A 38 6.33 -62.92 6.49
CA ASN A 38 7.36 -62.73 7.51
C ASN A 38 8.76 -62.84 6.91
N THR A 39 8.97 -63.77 5.96
CA THR A 39 10.26 -63.89 5.24
C THR A 39 10.60 -62.62 4.47
N VAL A 40 9.66 -62.03 3.72
CA VAL A 40 9.91 -60.79 2.97
C VAL A 40 10.16 -59.61 3.90
N GLN A 41 9.39 -59.51 4.99
CA GLN A 41 9.57 -58.45 5.99
C GLN A 41 10.96 -58.52 6.63
N ILE A 42 11.37 -59.68 7.13
CA ILE A 42 12.70 -59.87 7.73
C ILE A 42 13.79 -59.56 6.70
N TYR A 43 13.63 -60.02 5.46
CA TYR A 43 14.64 -59.80 4.41
C TYR A 43 14.78 -58.31 4.02
N LEU A 44 13.71 -57.53 4.14
CA LEU A 44 13.66 -56.11 3.79
C LEU A 44 13.74 -55.18 5.02
N ASN A 45 14.12 -55.69 6.19
CA ASN A 45 14.18 -54.95 7.46
C ASN A 45 12.84 -54.27 7.82
N ASP A 46 11.75 -55.01 7.71
CA ASP A 46 10.35 -54.62 7.97
C ASP A 46 9.77 -53.52 7.07
N GLU A 47 10.59 -52.88 6.23
CA GLU A 47 10.14 -51.90 5.23
C GLU A 47 9.86 -52.57 3.88
N VAL A 48 8.66 -53.12 3.70
CA VAL A 48 8.24 -53.69 2.40
C VAL A 48 7.61 -52.62 1.52
N ASN A 49 8.40 -52.01 0.63
CA ASN A 49 7.95 -51.01 -0.35
C ASN A 49 8.71 -51.16 -1.68
N LEU A 50 8.30 -50.42 -2.72
CA LEU A 50 8.92 -50.51 -4.03
C LEU A 50 10.41 -50.16 -3.98
N HIS A 51 10.81 -49.18 -3.16
CA HIS A 51 12.19 -48.75 -3.02
C HIS A 51 13.08 -49.87 -2.46
N THR A 52 12.68 -50.52 -1.36
CA THR A 52 13.46 -51.60 -0.73
C THR A 52 13.49 -52.85 -1.61
N ILE A 53 12.38 -53.18 -2.27
CA ILE A 53 12.31 -54.28 -3.25
C ILE A 53 13.27 -54.01 -4.42
N HIS A 54 13.30 -52.78 -4.92
CA HIS A 54 14.18 -52.38 -6.01
C HIS A 54 15.66 -52.40 -5.59
N LYS A 55 15.99 -51.82 -4.43
CA LYS A 55 17.35 -51.73 -3.88
C LYS A 55 17.99 -53.11 -3.64
N ASN A 56 17.18 -54.12 -3.33
CA ASN A 56 17.67 -55.47 -3.05
C ASN A 56 17.78 -56.38 -4.30
N ASP A 57 17.48 -55.87 -5.51
CA ASP A 57 17.47 -56.61 -6.78
C ASP A 57 16.51 -57.82 -6.81
N LEU A 58 15.45 -57.81 -6.00
CA LEU A 58 14.51 -58.93 -5.88
C LEU A 58 13.64 -59.12 -7.14
N LEU A 59 13.54 -58.10 -7.99
CA LEU A 59 12.83 -58.15 -9.27
C LEU A 59 13.67 -58.70 -10.44
N ARG A 60 14.99 -58.86 -10.24
CA ARG A 60 15.94 -59.31 -11.27
C ARG A 60 16.49 -60.69 -11.00
N ASN A 61 16.77 -60.99 -9.74
CA ASN A 61 17.60 -62.12 -9.37
C ASN A 61 16.80 -63.22 -8.68
N LYS A 62 16.25 -64.15 -9.46
CA LYS A 62 15.55 -65.32 -8.94
C LYS A 62 16.43 -66.21 -8.05
N SER A 63 17.75 -66.23 -8.26
CA SER A 63 18.64 -67.06 -7.42
C SER A 63 18.89 -66.46 -6.03
N LYS A 64 18.70 -65.14 -5.84
CA LYS A 64 18.70 -64.53 -4.49
C LYS A 64 17.56 -65.05 -3.62
N LEU A 65 16.40 -65.33 -4.21
CA LEU A 65 15.23 -65.86 -3.49
C LEU A 65 15.48 -67.27 -2.94
N LYS A 66 16.15 -68.11 -3.75
CA LYS A 66 16.50 -69.49 -3.36
C LYS A 66 17.51 -69.58 -2.22
N ASN A 67 18.27 -68.51 -1.98
CA ASN A 67 19.33 -68.44 -0.97
C ASN A 67 18.88 -67.80 0.36
N ILE A 68 17.59 -67.47 0.50
CA ILE A 68 17.07 -66.95 1.77
C ILE A 68 17.08 -68.10 2.79
N LYS A 69 17.83 -67.92 3.89
CA LYS A 69 17.98 -68.95 4.93
C LYS A 69 16.62 -69.30 5.53
N ASN A 70 16.42 -70.60 5.83
CA ASN A 70 15.24 -71.14 6.51
C ASN A 70 13.90 -71.00 5.73
N VAL A 71 13.96 -70.93 4.40
CA VAL A 71 12.77 -70.90 3.54
C VAL A 71 12.56 -72.26 2.88
N GLY A 72 11.41 -72.89 3.11
CA GLY A 72 11.03 -74.16 2.47
C GLY A 72 10.66 -74.00 0.99
N SER A 73 10.63 -75.10 0.23
CA SER A 73 10.32 -75.11 -1.22
C SER A 73 9.02 -74.38 -1.56
N LYS A 74 7.94 -74.68 -0.83
CA LYS A 74 6.63 -74.03 -0.98
C LYS A 74 6.71 -72.51 -0.80
N THR A 75 7.43 -72.04 0.22
CA THR A 75 7.56 -70.61 0.49
C THR A 75 8.41 -69.93 -0.57
N ASN A 76 9.44 -70.60 -1.12
CA ASN A 76 10.18 -70.09 -2.27
C ASN A 76 9.28 -69.92 -3.51
N GLU A 77 8.40 -70.87 -3.80
CA GLU A 77 7.42 -70.75 -4.90
C GLU A 77 6.45 -69.57 -4.68
N GLU A 78 5.96 -69.39 -3.45
CA GLU A 78 5.11 -68.26 -3.06
C GLU A 78 5.82 -66.91 -3.29
N LEU A 79 7.11 -66.81 -2.93
CA LEU A 79 7.92 -65.62 -3.16
C LEU A 79 8.21 -65.35 -4.64
N GLU A 80 8.55 -66.39 -5.41
CA GLU A 80 8.76 -66.26 -6.85
C GLU A 80 7.50 -65.75 -7.56
N ALA A 81 6.33 -66.26 -7.19
CA ALA A 81 5.04 -65.79 -7.70
C ALA A 81 4.77 -64.33 -7.32
N TYR A 82 5.02 -63.96 -6.07
CA TYR A 82 4.86 -62.60 -5.56
C TYR A 82 5.68 -61.57 -6.33
N PHE A 83 7.00 -61.76 -6.48
CA PHE A 83 7.85 -60.82 -7.23
C PHE A 83 7.52 -60.82 -8.73
N SER A 84 7.08 -61.95 -9.29
CA SER A 84 6.60 -62.02 -10.67
C SER A 84 5.32 -61.20 -10.87
N ASN A 85 4.41 -61.20 -9.89
CA ASN A 85 3.20 -60.38 -9.90
C ASN A 85 3.52 -58.90 -9.78
N ILE A 86 4.44 -58.49 -8.90
CA ILE A 86 4.91 -57.10 -8.83
C ILE A 86 5.49 -56.65 -10.17
N LYS A 87 6.34 -57.48 -10.79
CA LYS A 87 6.91 -57.19 -12.11
C LYS A 87 5.83 -57.02 -13.18
N ARG A 88 4.77 -57.84 -13.15
CA ARG A 88 3.61 -57.71 -14.04
C ARG A 88 2.88 -56.38 -13.84
N GLU A 89 2.64 -56.00 -12.58
CA GLU A 89 2.01 -54.71 -12.26
C GLU A 89 2.85 -53.52 -12.73
N ILE A 90 4.18 -53.57 -12.61
CA ILE A 90 5.07 -52.53 -13.15
C ILE A 90 4.85 -52.34 -14.66
N TYR A 91 4.86 -53.43 -15.43
CA TYR A 91 4.63 -53.38 -16.89
C TYR A 91 3.21 -52.96 -17.26
N ARG A 92 2.21 -53.30 -16.45
CA ARG A 92 0.83 -52.90 -16.68
C ARG A 92 0.62 -51.41 -16.41
N ILE A 93 1.09 -50.92 -15.26
CA ILE A 93 0.87 -49.55 -14.78
C ILE A 93 1.58 -48.52 -15.66
N GLN A 94 2.76 -48.84 -16.23
CA GLN A 94 3.44 -47.91 -17.15
C GLN A 94 2.61 -47.56 -18.39
N HIS A 95 1.71 -48.46 -18.81
CA HIS A 95 0.91 -48.32 -20.02
C HIS A 95 -0.48 -47.73 -19.76
N LEU A 96 -0.90 -47.59 -18.49
CA LEU A 96 -2.17 -46.95 -18.15
C LEU A 96 -2.14 -45.48 -18.55
N SER A 97 -3.20 -44.98 -19.16
CA SER A 97 -3.43 -43.54 -19.26
C SER A 97 -3.50 -42.91 -17.87
N HIS A 98 -3.31 -41.59 -17.78
CA HIS A 98 -3.41 -40.89 -16.49
C HIS A 98 -4.79 -41.10 -15.84
N THR A 99 -5.86 -41.05 -16.63
CA THR A 99 -7.24 -41.27 -16.18
C THR A 99 -7.47 -42.69 -15.65
N GLU A 100 -6.91 -43.71 -16.29
CA GLU A 100 -7.04 -45.10 -15.82
C GLU A 100 -6.23 -45.34 -14.55
N ALA A 101 -5.01 -44.80 -14.47
CA ALA A 101 -4.18 -44.90 -13.28
C ALA A 101 -4.83 -44.19 -12.08
N GLU A 102 -5.40 -43.00 -12.29
CA GLU A 102 -6.12 -42.24 -11.27
C GLU A 102 -7.37 -43.00 -10.81
N TYR A 103 -8.16 -43.54 -11.75
CA TYR A 103 -9.30 -44.38 -11.41
C TYR A 103 -8.89 -45.57 -10.55
N GLU A 104 -7.86 -46.32 -10.95
CA GLU A 104 -7.40 -47.48 -10.18
C GLU A 104 -6.85 -47.12 -8.80
N TYR A 105 -6.12 -46.01 -8.69
CA TYR A 105 -5.62 -45.49 -7.43
C TYR A 105 -6.78 -45.15 -6.49
N ASN A 106 -7.83 -44.56 -7.05
CA ASN A 106 -9.00 -44.13 -6.29
C ASN A 106 -10.02 -45.24 -6.05
N TYR A 107 -10.01 -46.33 -6.83
CA TYR A 107 -11.10 -47.30 -6.91
C TYR A 107 -11.49 -47.90 -5.55
N GLY A 108 -10.52 -48.27 -4.72
CA GLY A 108 -10.78 -48.84 -3.39
C GLY A 108 -11.61 -47.89 -2.52
N LYS A 109 -11.20 -46.62 -2.45
CA LYS A 109 -11.86 -45.56 -1.68
C LYS A 109 -13.17 -45.11 -2.31
N MET A 110 -13.21 -45.00 -3.64
CA MET A 110 -14.42 -44.63 -4.38
C MET A 110 -15.52 -45.70 -4.29
N SER A 111 -15.17 -46.97 -4.16
CA SER A 111 -16.15 -48.07 -4.04
C SER A 111 -16.98 -47.96 -2.76
N GLU A 112 -16.36 -47.63 -1.62
CA GLU A 112 -17.06 -47.40 -0.36
C GLU A 112 -17.96 -46.16 -0.43
N LEU A 113 -17.43 -45.06 -0.97
CA LEU A 113 -18.19 -43.83 -1.21
C LEU A 113 -19.39 -44.07 -2.13
N SER A 114 -19.20 -44.85 -3.19
CA SER A 114 -20.24 -45.18 -4.14
C SER A 114 -21.38 -45.94 -3.50
N LYS A 115 -21.08 -46.90 -2.62
CA LYS A 115 -22.10 -47.61 -1.84
C LYS A 115 -22.84 -46.66 -0.91
N LYS A 116 -22.12 -45.82 -0.15
CA LYS A 116 -22.69 -44.88 0.83
C LYS A 116 -23.59 -43.81 0.19
N HIS A 117 -23.20 -43.30 -0.98
CA HIS A 117 -23.84 -42.16 -1.66
C HIS A 117 -24.59 -42.54 -2.94
N LYS A 118 -24.68 -43.84 -3.25
CA LYS A 118 -25.28 -44.37 -4.49
C LYS A 118 -24.72 -43.69 -5.74
N ILE A 119 -23.40 -43.52 -5.79
CA ILE A 119 -22.71 -42.84 -6.91
C ILE A 119 -22.69 -43.78 -8.12
N PRO A 120 -23.24 -43.38 -9.28
CA PRO A 120 -23.27 -44.22 -10.47
C PRO A 120 -21.86 -44.63 -10.91
N ILE A 121 -21.71 -45.87 -11.37
CA ILE A 121 -20.43 -46.38 -11.91
C ILE A 121 -19.91 -45.47 -13.03
N LYS A 122 -20.79 -44.97 -13.90
CA LYS A 122 -20.41 -44.01 -14.95
C LYS A 122 -19.73 -42.74 -14.43
N VAL A 123 -20.11 -42.27 -13.23
CA VAL A 123 -19.47 -41.10 -12.59
C VAL A 123 -18.11 -41.49 -12.04
N MET A 124 -18.01 -42.65 -11.39
CA MET A 124 -16.72 -43.15 -10.89
C MET A 124 -15.70 -43.35 -12.01
N LEU A 125 -16.13 -43.91 -13.15
CA LEU A 125 -15.28 -44.16 -14.32
C LEU A 125 -14.70 -42.88 -14.94
N THR A 126 -15.25 -41.70 -14.65
CA THR A 126 -14.65 -40.42 -15.10
C THR A 126 -13.37 -40.06 -14.35
N GLY A 127 -13.15 -40.64 -13.17
CA GLY A 127 -12.09 -40.23 -12.25
C GLY A 127 -12.21 -38.78 -11.76
N SER A 128 -13.36 -38.12 -11.96
CA SER A 128 -13.54 -36.72 -11.58
C SER A 128 -14.09 -36.60 -10.17
N VAL A 129 -13.24 -36.17 -9.23
CA VAL A 129 -13.65 -35.86 -7.85
C VAL A 129 -14.74 -34.79 -7.80
N PHE A 130 -14.79 -33.88 -8.79
CA PHE A 130 -15.82 -32.84 -8.86
C PHE A 130 -17.20 -33.39 -9.22
N LEU A 131 -17.28 -34.38 -10.11
CA LEU A 131 -18.54 -35.05 -10.44
C LEU A 131 -19.03 -35.92 -9.28
N VAL A 132 -18.11 -36.56 -8.56
CA VAL A 132 -18.39 -37.26 -7.29
C VAL A 132 -18.99 -36.28 -6.28
N ALA A 133 -18.36 -35.12 -6.08
CA ALA A 133 -18.83 -34.07 -5.18
C ALA A 133 -20.20 -33.51 -5.59
N GLU A 134 -20.45 -33.29 -6.88
CA GLU A 134 -21.76 -32.85 -7.39
C GLU A 134 -22.86 -33.86 -7.05
N HIS A 135 -22.58 -35.17 -7.19
CA HIS A 135 -23.52 -36.23 -6.83
C HIS A 135 -23.78 -36.30 -5.32
N ILE A 136 -22.73 -36.12 -4.50
CA ILE A 136 -22.87 -36.05 -3.03
C ILE A 136 -23.76 -34.88 -2.63
N ILE A 137 -23.56 -33.69 -3.22
CA ILE A 137 -24.41 -32.51 -2.98
C ILE A 137 -25.87 -32.85 -3.36
N GLN A 138 -26.09 -33.49 -4.51
CA GLN A 138 -27.43 -33.86 -4.95
C GLN A 138 -28.12 -34.81 -3.96
N ASP A 139 -27.42 -35.83 -3.44
CA ASP A 139 -27.99 -36.82 -2.50
C ASP A 139 -28.14 -36.29 -1.06
N LYS A 140 -27.17 -35.51 -0.54
CA LYS A 140 -27.12 -35.13 0.88
C LYS A 140 -27.64 -33.73 1.16
N VAL A 141 -27.46 -32.82 0.20
CA VAL A 141 -27.82 -31.42 0.38
C VAL A 141 -29.20 -31.15 -0.21
N TYR A 142 -29.43 -31.54 -1.47
CA TYR A 142 -30.66 -31.18 -2.19
C TYR A 142 -31.80 -32.17 -2.04
N LYS A 143 -31.51 -33.44 -1.81
CA LYS A 143 -32.55 -34.47 -1.67
C LYS A 143 -33.58 -34.09 -0.61
N ASN A 144 -34.85 -34.05 -1.02
CA ASN A 144 -35.99 -33.68 -0.19
C ASN A 144 -35.92 -32.25 0.41
N LYS A 145 -35.09 -31.35 -0.15
CA LYS A 145 -34.99 -29.94 0.27
C LYS A 145 -35.34 -29.00 -0.89
N ASN A 146 -35.74 -27.78 -0.55
CA ASN A 146 -35.98 -26.74 -1.55
C ASN A 146 -34.64 -26.22 -2.10
N THR A 147 -34.31 -26.61 -3.33
CA THR A 147 -33.03 -26.27 -3.99
C THR A 147 -32.86 -24.77 -4.17
N ASP A 148 -33.91 -24.08 -4.59
CA ASP A 148 -33.94 -22.62 -4.75
C ASP A 148 -33.66 -21.88 -3.42
N LEU A 149 -34.19 -22.40 -2.29
CA LEU A 149 -33.85 -21.87 -0.97
C LEU A 149 -32.35 -22.00 -0.66
N ILE A 150 -31.76 -23.17 -0.92
CA ILE A 150 -30.34 -23.43 -0.61
C ILE A 150 -29.42 -22.63 -1.53
N ASP A 151 -29.68 -22.62 -2.83
CA ASP A 151 -28.89 -21.86 -3.81
C ASP A 151 -29.02 -20.34 -3.63
N GLY A 152 -30.14 -19.87 -3.06
CA GLY A 152 -30.29 -18.47 -2.65
C GLY A 152 -29.42 -18.10 -1.44
N LEU A 153 -29.01 -19.09 -0.63
CA LEU A 153 -28.24 -18.92 0.60
C LEU A 153 -26.75 -19.22 0.44
N LEU A 154 -26.42 -20.18 -0.44
CA LEU A 154 -25.09 -20.70 -0.68
C LEU A 154 -24.75 -20.63 -2.18
N LYS A 155 -23.52 -20.23 -2.49
CA LYS A 155 -22.93 -20.16 -3.85
C LYS A 155 -22.59 -21.56 -4.36
N ILE A 156 -23.57 -22.47 -4.41
CA ILE A 156 -23.36 -23.85 -4.89
C ILE A 156 -23.49 -23.91 -6.40
N ARG A 157 -24.66 -23.59 -6.97
CA ARG A 157 -24.90 -23.63 -8.43
C ARG A 157 -24.70 -22.29 -9.13
N THR A 158 -24.34 -22.34 -10.41
CA THR A 158 -24.30 -21.15 -11.27
C THR A 158 -25.72 -20.67 -11.60
N GLY A 159 -25.86 -19.36 -11.84
CA GLY A 159 -27.13 -18.74 -12.24
C GLY A 159 -28.16 -18.56 -11.12
N SER A 160 -27.80 -18.84 -9.86
CA SER A 160 -28.69 -18.58 -8.72
C SER A 160 -28.68 -17.11 -8.30
N ASN A 161 -29.86 -16.61 -7.94
CA ASN A 161 -30.00 -15.25 -7.41
C ASN A 161 -29.59 -15.22 -5.93
N SER A 162 -28.85 -14.19 -5.52
CA SER A 162 -28.49 -13.99 -4.11
C SER A 162 -29.62 -13.27 -3.35
N TYR A 163 -30.07 -13.85 -2.24
CA TYR A 163 -31.11 -13.27 -1.41
C TYR A 163 -30.66 -13.07 0.03
N THR A 164 -31.30 -12.12 0.73
CA THR A 164 -31.17 -12.01 2.19
C THR A 164 -32.01 -13.08 2.89
N LEU A 165 -31.65 -13.41 4.14
CA LEU A 165 -32.42 -14.34 4.97
C LEU A 165 -33.90 -13.92 5.10
N THR A 166 -34.18 -12.62 5.20
CA THR A 166 -35.53 -12.08 5.31
C THR A 166 -36.32 -12.21 4.00
N GLN A 167 -35.68 -11.96 2.84
CA GLN A 167 -36.32 -12.12 1.54
C GLN A 167 -36.71 -13.58 1.28
N LEU A 168 -35.80 -14.53 1.58
CA LEU A 168 -36.10 -15.96 1.44
C LEU A 168 -37.15 -16.42 2.45
N GLY A 169 -37.13 -15.90 3.68
CA GLY A 169 -38.15 -16.19 4.68
C GLY A 169 -39.55 -15.84 4.17
N LYS A 170 -39.70 -14.62 3.61
CA LYS A 170 -40.96 -14.19 2.97
C LYS A 170 -41.33 -15.06 1.77
N LYS A 171 -40.37 -15.36 0.88
CA LYS A 171 -40.60 -16.15 -0.35
C LYS A 171 -41.11 -17.57 -0.06
N HIS A 172 -40.57 -18.20 0.99
CA HIS A 172 -40.88 -19.60 1.33
C HIS A 172 -41.83 -19.76 2.52
N GLY A 173 -42.40 -18.66 3.05
CA GLY A 173 -43.33 -18.71 4.18
C GLY A 173 -42.72 -19.23 5.48
N ILE A 174 -41.41 -19.01 5.70
CA ILE A 174 -40.69 -19.47 6.90
C ILE A 174 -39.98 -18.32 7.62
N THR A 175 -39.69 -18.49 8.90
CA THR A 175 -39.00 -17.44 9.68
C THR A 175 -37.57 -17.23 9.21
N ARG A 176 -37.05 -16.00 9.38
CA ARG A 176 -35.64 -15.67 9.13
C ARG A 176 -34.68 -16.63 9.84
N GLU A 177 -35.01 -17.00 11.07
CA GLU A 177 -34.21 -17.93 11.88
C GLU A 177 -34.22 -19.35 11.28
N ARG A 178 -35.39 -19.81 10.79
CA ARG A 178 -35.46 -21.10 10.09
C ARG A 178 -34.61 -21.12 8.82
N VAL A 179 -34.60 -20.03 8.05
CA VAL A 179 -33.73 -19.88 6.87
C VAL A 179 -32.25 -19.97 7.27
N ARG A 180 -31.85 -19.30 8.36
CA ARG A 180 -30.47 -19.34 8.88
C ARG A 180 -30.06 -20.76 9.27
N GLN A 181 -30.93 -21.49 9.97
CA GLN A 181 -30.71 -22.89 10.35
C GLN A 181 -30.54 -23.79 9.13
N VAL A 182 -31.38 -23.64 8.09
CA VAL A 182 -31.26 -24.40 6.84
C VAL A 182 -29.91 -24.13 6.16
N ARG A 183 -29.48 -22.87 6.06
CA ARG A 183 -28.17 -22.51 5.50
C ARG A 183 -27.04 -23.20 6.26
N ASN A 184 -27.00 -23.00 7.58
CA ASN A 184 -25.90 -23.51 8.41
C ASN A 184 -25.86 -25.05 8.40
N LYS A 185 -27.02 -25.71 8.48
CA LYS A 185 -27.07 -27.18 8.42
C LYS A 185 -26.64 -27.73 7.05
N SER A 186 -26.98 -27.03 5.98
CA SER A 186 -26.55 -27.40 4.62
C SER A 186 -25.05 -27.26 4.46
N LEU A 187 -24.45 -26.19 4.98
CA LEU A 187 -22.99 -26.02 4.98
C LEU A 187 -22.30 -27.12 5.81
N GLU A 188 -22.78 -27.38 7.03
CA GLU A 188 -22.24 -28.43 7.91
C GLU A 188 -22.26 -29.81 7.21
N THR A 189 -23.36 -30.12 6.51
CA THR A 189 -23.48 -31.37 5.74
C THR A 189 -22.46 -31.43 4.61
N ILE A 190 -22.25 -30.33 3.89
CA ILE A 190 -21.25 -30.25 2.81
C ILE A 190 -19.85 -30.48 3.38
N GLU A 191 -19.49 -29.81 4.46
CA GLU A 191 -18.17 -29.93 5.08
C GLU A 191 -17.89 -31.35 5.58
N GLN A 192 -18.87 -31.97 6.25
CA GLN A 192 -18.78 -33.34 6.75
C GLN A 192 -18.57 -34.34 5.61
N GLU A 193 -19.39 -34.26 4.56
CA GLU A 193 -19.32 -35.23 3.46
C GLU A 193 -18.09 -35.01 2.56
N PHE A 194 -17.56 -33.78 2.49
CA PHE A 194 -16.37 -33.48 1.68
C PHE A 194 -15.06 -33.74 2.41
N SER A 195 -15.08 -34.08 3.71
CA SER A 195 -13.88 -34.43 4.47
C SER A 195 -13.08 -35.57 3.82
N MET A 196 -13.77 -36.52 3.19
CA MET A 196 -13.21 -37.71 2.54
C MET A 196 -12.57 -37.42 1.17
N LEU A 197 -12.71 -36.21 0.61
CA LEU A 197 -12.21 -35.89 -0.72
C LEU A 197 -10.68 -35.75 -0.76
N ASN A 198 -10.04 -35.46 0.38
CA ASN A 198 -8.58 -35.48 0.51
C ASN A 198 -7.97 -36.83 0.10
N GLU A 199 -8.70 -37.92 0.32
CA GLU A 199 -8.21 -39.27 0.08
C GLU A 199 -8.29 -39.71 -1.40
N ILE A 200 -9.14 -39.06 -2.21
CA ILE A 200 -9.42 -39.46 -3.59
C ILE A 200 -9.16 -38.35 -4.63
N GLY A 201 -8.98 -37.11 -4.20
CA GLY A 201 -8.93 -35.95 -5.08
C GLY A 201 -7.54 -35.39 -5.36
N LYS A 202 -6.50 -35.89 -4.66
CA LYS A 202 -5.13 -35.33 -4.74
C LYS A 202 -4.64 -35.24 -6.18
N PHE A 203 -4.63 -36.37 -6.89
CA PHE A 203 -4.16 -36.45 -8.28
C PHE A 203 -5.14 -35.88 -9.31
N SER A 204 -6.41 -35.67 -8.94
CA SER A 204 -7.40 -35.11 -9.86
C SER A 204 -7.07 -33.68 -10.27
N LEU A 205 -6.36 -32.95 -9.42
CA LEU A 205 -6.02 -31.54 -9.61
C LEU A 205 -4.75 -31.32 -10.43
N ASP A 206 -3.84 -32.29 -10.46
CA ASP A 206 -2.60 -32.21 -11.24
C ASP A 206 -2.86 -32.02 -12.74
N ARG A 207 -3.92 -32.65 -13.27
CA ARG A 207 -4.36 -32.51 -14.68
C ARG A 207 -4.73 -31.07 -15.07
N TYR A 208 -4.98 -30.22 -14.08
CA TYR A 208 -5.35 -28.82 -14.24
C TYR A 208 -4.21 -27.87 -13.86
N GLY A 209 -3.00 -28.39 -13.62
CA GLY A 209 -1.86 -27.58 -13.17
C GLY A 209 -2.09 -26.98 -11.78
N LEU A 210 -2.86 -27.67 -10.94
CA LEU A 210 -3.04 -27.37 -9.52
C LEU A 210 -2.26 -28.41 -8.71
N SER A 211 -0.94 -28.47 -8.95
CA SER A 211 -0.01 -29.32 -8.20
C SER A 211 0.49 -28.61 -6.95
N SER A 212 1.13 -29.37 -6.06
CA SER A 212 1.81 -28.88 -4.85
C SER A 212 2.90 -27.83 -5.12
N GLU A 213 3.36 -27.64 -6.35
CA GLU A 213 4.41 -26.68 -6.69
C GLU A 213 3.94 -25.21 -6.59
N LYS A 214 2.62 -24.96 -6.61
CA LYS A 214 2.09 -23.60 -6.48
C LYS A 214 2.19 -23.13 -5.03
N LYS A 215 2.80 -21.97 -4.82
CA LYS A 215 2.92 -21.34 -3.50
C LYS A 215 1.56 -20.93 -2.94
N VAL A 216 0.71 -20.36 -3.81
CA VAL A 216 -0.65 -19.91 -3.47
C VAL A 216 -1.63 -20.21 -4.60
N ILE A 217 -2.86 -20.61 -4.25
CA ILE A 217 -3.97 -20.79 -5.18
C ILE A 217 -5.12 -19.87 -4.75
N CYS A 218 -5.51 -18.94 -5.61
CA CYS A 218 -6.59 -17.99 -5.35
C CYS A 218 -7.95 -18.52 -5.83
N SER A 219 -9.03 -18.30 -5.07
CA SER A 219 -10.39 -18.74 -5.46
C SER A 219 -10.95 -18.13 -6.75
N ASP A 220 -10.35 -17.04 -7.25
CA ASP A 220 -10.69 -16.40 -8.53
C ASP A 220 -9.86 -16.92 -9.72
N HIS A 221 -9.00 -17.92 -9.51
CA HIS A 221 -8.12 -18.46 -10.54
C HIS A 221 -8.93 -19.03 -11.73
N SER A 222 -8.49 -18.72 -12.95
CA SER A 222 -9.17 -19.06 -14.21
C SER A 222 -9.38 -20.58 -14.40
N VAL A 223 -8.44 -21.39 -13.93
CA VAL A 223 -8.52 -22.86 -13.88
C VAL A 223 -9.85 -23.41 -13.35
N PHE A 224 -10.51 -22.74 -12.41
CA PHE A 224 -11.79 -23.25 -11.90
C PHE A 224 -12.90 -23.15 -12.96
N SER A 225 -12.82 -22.17 -13.85
CA SER A 225 -13.69 -22.09 -15.02
C SER A 225 -13.38 -23.20 -16.02
N GLU A 226 -12.10 -23.55 -16.21
CA GLU A 226 -11.68 -24.66 -17.06
C GLU A 226 -12.17 -26.01 -16.52
N ILE A 227 -12.01 -26.27 -15.22
CA ILE A 227 -12.50 -27.47 -14.55
C ILE A 227 -13.99 -27.64 -14.77
N LYS A 228 -14.78 -26.58 -14.56
CA LYS A 228 -16.24 -26.63 -14.83
C LYS A 228 -16.54 -26.97 -16.27
N ALA A 229 -15.87 -26.34 -17.23
CA ALA A 229 -16.11 -26.57 -18.65
C ALA A 229 -15.80 -28.03 -19.04
N LYS A 230 -14.63 -28.56 -18.66
CA LYS A 230 -14.23 -29.94 -18.98
C LYS A 230 -15.14 -31.00 -18.36
N ASN A 231 -15.68 -30.73 -17.18
CA ASN A 231 -16.55 -31.67 -16.46
C ASN A 231 -18.05 -31.36 -16.62
N SER A 232 -18.42 -30.34 -17.40
CA SER A 232 -19.81 -29.89 -17.56
C SER A 232 -20.53 -29.60 -16.22
N LEU A 233 -19.80 -29.05 -15.24
CA LEU A 233 -20.32 -28.85 -13.88
C LEU A 233 -21.30 -27.67 -13.82
N LYS A 234 -22.37 -27.81 -13.03
CA LYS A 234 -23.35 -26.74 -12.79
C LYS A 234 -23.04 -25.92 -11.53
N MET A 235 -21.89 -26.13 -10.92
CA MET A 235 -21.49 -25.46 -9.68
C MET A 235 -20.69 -24.17 -9.90
N THR A 236 -20.65 -23.27 -8.92
CA THR A 236 -19.88 -22.01 -8.99
C THR A 236 -18.37 -22.25 -8.88
N ASN A 237 -17.54 -21.28 -9.29
CA ASN A 237 -16.09 -21.35 -9.06
C ASN A 237 -15.75 -21.47 -7.57
N ASN A 238 -16.52 -20.83 -6.69
CA ASN A 238 -16.31 -20.90 -5.25
C ASN A 238 -16.53 -22.33 -4.73
N MET A 239 -17.51 -23.05 -5.28
CA MET A 239 -17.72 -24.46 -4.92
C MET A 239 -16.63 -25.36 -5.48
N VAL A 240 -16.17 -25.14 -6.72
CA VAL A 240 -15.02 -25.88 -7.28
C VAL A 240 -13.75 -25.63 -6.47
N PHE A 241 -13.47 -24.39 -6.11
CA PHE A 241 -12.35 -24.03 -5.24
C PHE A 241 -12.48 -24.68 -3.87
N PHE A 242 -13.69 -24.72 -3.29
CA PHE A 242 -13.91 -25.40 -2.02
C PHE A 242 -13.63 -26.91 -2.12
N ILE A 243 -14.08 -27.58 -3.17
CA ILE A 243 -13.75 -29.00 -3.42
C ILE A 243 -12.23 -29.18 -3.55
N ALA A 244 -11.57 -28.32 -4.34
CA ALA A 244 -10.12 -28.35 -4.49
C ALA A 244 -9.40 -28.18 -3.15
N SER A 245 -9.89 -27.28 -2.27
CA SER A 245 -9.33 -27.08 -0.92
C SER A 245 -9.38 -28.34 -0.05
N LYS A 246 -10.41 -29.18 -0.23
CA LYS A 246 -10.54 -30.45 0.50
C LYS A 246 -9.62 -31.52 -0.09
N CYS A 247 -9.48 -31.56 -1.41
CA CYS A 247 -8.58 -32.48 -2.09
C CYS A 247 -7.09 -32.19 -1.76
N LEU A 248 -6.74 -30.92 -1.57
CA LEU A 248 -5.37 -30.45 -1.32
C LEU A 248 -5.04 -30.22 0.16
N ALA A 249 -5.89 -30.68 1.08
CA ALA A 249 -5.75 -30.38 2.51
C ALA A 249 -4.46 -30.93 3.15
N SER A 250 -3.77 -31.89 2.53
CA SER A 250 -2.46 -32.38 3.00
C SER A 250 -1.33 -31.40 2.71
N ASP A 251 -1.42 -30.68 1.60
CA ASP A 251 -0.32 -29.89 1.05
C ASP A 251 -0.58 -28.38 1.19
N TYR A 252 -1.82 -28.00 1.48
CA TYR A 252 -2.24 -26.60 1.59
C TYR A 252 -3.10 -26.32 2.82
N THR A 253 -2.96 -25.11 3.34
CA THR A 253 -3.82 -24.52 4.36
C THR A 253 -4.78 -23.53 3.74
N PHE A 254 -6.07 -23.67 4.06
CA PHE A 254 -7.12 -22.74 3.63
C PHE A 254 -7.06 -21.44 4.43
N LEU A 255 -6.88 -20.32 3.74
CA LEU A 255 -6.85 -18.98 4.31
C LEU A 255 -8.11 -18.20 3.90
N GLY A 256 -8.90 -17.80 4.89
CA GLY A 256 -10.20 -17.15 4.73
C GLY A 256 -11.26 -17.76 5.65
N SER A 257 -12.53 -17.70 5.25
CA SER A 257 -13.61 -18.47 5.90
C SER A 257 -14.45 -19.19 4.86
N VAL A 258 -14.92 -20.39 5.19
CA VAL A 258 -15.80 -21.17 4.30
C VAL A 258 -17.13 -20.44 4.12
N GLU A 259 -17.62 -19.79 5.17
CA GLU A 259 -18.78 -18.92 5.10
C GLU A 259 -18.54 -17.74 4.15
N GLY A 260 -17.36 -17.12 4.22
CA GLY A 260 -17.00 -16.02 3.33
C GLY A 260 -16.96 -16.43 1.86
N LEU A 261 -16.48 -17.64 1.60
CA LEU A 261 -16.41 -18.26 0.29
C LEU A 261 -17.79 -18.65 -0.25
N LEU A 262 -18.60 -19.36 0.55
CA LEU A 262 -19.80 -20.04 0.10
C LEU A 262 -21.10 -19.29 0.40
N PHE A 263 -21.17 -18.36 1.35
CA PHE A 263 -22.43 -17.64 1.59
C PHE A 263 -22.70 -16.65 0.46
N SER A 264 -23.95 -16.64 -0.01
CA SER A 264 -24.42 -15.69 -1.02
C SER A 264 -24.42 -14.25 -0.50
N ARG A 265 -24.64 -14.07 0.81
CA ARG A 265 -24.51 -12.78 1.52
C ARG A 265 -23.89 -13.01 2.90
N GLN A 266 -22.86 -12.22 3.21
CA GLN A 266 -22.24 -12.22 4.52
C GLN A 266 -23.01 -11.34 5.50
N SER A 267 -23.06 -11.74 6.77
CA SER A 267 -23.51 -10.89 7.88
C SER A 267 -22.26 -10.50 8.64
N THR A 268 -21.87 -9.23 8.60
CA THR A 268 -20.55 -8.77 9.03
C THR A 268 -20.49 -8.46 10.53
N PRO A 269 -19.57 -9.08 11.30
CA PRO A 269 -19.09 -8.50 12.53
C PRO A 269 -18.28 -7.23 12.20
N LYS A 270 -18.50 -6.12 12.91
CA LYS A 270 -17.86 -4.82 12.62
C LYS A 270 -16.33 -4.79 12.82
N THR A 271 -15.72 -5.85 13.32
CA THR A 271 -14.37 -5.83 13.92
C THR A 271 -13.32 -6.69 13.21
N GLN A 272 -13.64 -7.46 12.16
CA GLN A 272 -12.68 -8.35 11.49
C GLN A 272 -12.38 -7.92 10.05
N HIS A 273 -11.18 -8.26 9.55
CA HIS A 273 -10.83 -8.14 8.13
C HIS A 273 -11.76 -9.03 7.32
N ILE A 274 -12.40 -8.46 6.29
CA ILE A 274 -13.26 -9.20 5.38
C ILE A 274 -12.41 -9.55 4.17
N TRP A 275 -12.03 -10.82 4.10
CA TRP A 275 -11.33 -11.38 2.95
C TRP A 275 -12.15 -11.15 1.67
N LYS A 276 -11.55 -10.51 0.67
CA LYS A 276 -12.21 -10.31 -0.63
C LYS A 276 -12.37 -11.64 -1.38
N GLN A 277 -11.46 -12.56 -1.14
CA GLN A 277 -11.44 -13.89 -1.71
C GLN A 277 -10.77 -14.89 -0.76
N SER A 278 -10.79 -16.18 -1.11
CA SER A 278 -10.11 -17.22 -0.33
C SER A 278 -8.87 -17.72 -1.04
N TYR A 279 -7.94 -18.27 -0.26
CA TYR A 279 -6.62 -18.71 -0.71
C TYR A 279 -6.30 -20.09 -0.17
N LEU A 280 -5.53 -20.86 -0.93
CA LEU A 280 -4.81 -22.03 -0.43
C LEU A 280 -3.34 -21.66 -0.40
N ILE A 281 -2.73 -21.71 0.79
CA ILE A 281 -1.31 -21.44 1.01
C ILE A 281 -0.61 -22.77 1.16
N ASN A 282 0.44 -23.02 0.36
CA ASN A 282 1.21 -24.25 0.48
C ASN A 282 1.79 -24.35 1.91
N ASN A 283 1.71 -25.54 2.52
CA ASN A 283 2.14 -25.82 3.89
C ASN A 283 3.65 -25.63 4.14
N GLU A 284 4.46 -25.48 3.08
CA GLU A 284 5.85 -25.00 3.16
C GLU A 284 5.95 -23.57 3.72
N TYR A 285 4.86 -22.79 3.64
CA TYR A 285 4.79 -21.42 4.13
C TYR A 285 3.80 -21.27 5.28
N ASP A 286 4.14 -20.45 6.27
CA ASP A 286 3.26 -20.20 7.42
C ASP A 286 2.11 -19.25 7.03
N SER A 287 0.93 -19.82 6.79
CA SER A 287 -0.30 -19.09 6.48
C SER A 287 -0.75 -18.14 7.61
N LEU A 288 -0.34 -18.37 8.86
CA LEU A 288 -0.67 -17.49 9.99
C LEU A 288 0.02 -16.13 9.84
N ILE A 289 1.27 -16.12 9.37
CA ILE A 289 2.02 -14.88 9.10
C ILE A 289 1.32 -14.09 8.00
N VAL A 290 0.94 -14.75 6.90
CA VAL A 290 0.19 -14.12 5.81
C VAL A 290 -1.11 -13.51 6.34
N SER A 291 -1.91 -14.29 7.10
CA SER A 291 -3.12 -13.82 7.78
C SER A 291 -2.87 -12.57 8.62
N ASN A 292 -1.86 -12.61 9.48
CA ASN A 292 -1.59 -11.55 10.44
C ASN A 292 -1.05 -10.30 9.76
N PHE A 293 -0.25 -10.46 8.70
CA PHE A 293 0.24 -9.36 7.90
C PHE A 293 -0.88 -8.65 7.13
N ILE A 294 -1.81 -9.40 6.52
CA ILE A 294 -2.99 -8.82 5.87
C ILE A 294 -3.87 -8.06 6.87
N LYS A 295 -4.08 -8.62 8.08
CA LYS A 295 -4.80 -7.91 9.15
C LYS A 295 -4.07 -6.65 9.60
N TYR A 296 -2.74 -6.68 9.68
CA TYR A 296 -1.90 -5.53 9.98
C TYR A 296 -2.04 -4.42 8.93
N LEU A 297 -1.93 -4.76 7.64
CA LEU A 297 -2.12 -3.81 6.54
C LEU A 297 -3.54 -3.23 6.54
N HIS A 298 -4.57 -4.05 6.76
CA HIS A 298 -5.94 -3.58 6.86
C HIS A 298 -6.13 -2.59 8.02
N LYS A 299 -5.50 -2.83 9.18
CA LYS A 299 -5.51 -1.88 10.31
C LYS A 299 -4.81 -0.58 9.92
N LYS A 300 -3.61 -0.65 9.34
CA LYS A 300 -2.83 0.51 8.92
C LYS A 300 -3.52 1.34 7.84
N ASN A 301 -4.19 0.70 6.89
CA ASN A 301 -4.94 1.39 5.85
C ASN A 301 -6.15 2.20 6.37
N LYS A 302 -6.61 1.95 7.60
CA LYS A 302 -7.64 2.76 8.27
C LYS A 302 -7.08 3.98 8.98
N GLU A 303 -5.77 4.02 9.25
CA GLU A 303 -5.09 5.17 9.85
C GLU A 303 -4.93 6.28 8.79
N LYS A 304 -4.73 7.53 9.23
CA LYS A 304 -4.48 8.66 8.32
C LYS A 304 -3.10 8.50 7.68
N ILE A 305 -3.05 8.38 6.35
CA ILE A 305 -1.81 8.26 5.57
C ILE A 305 -1.68 9.49 4.68
N GLU A 306 -0.68 10.32 4.95
CA GLU A 306 -0.43 11.59 4.25
C GLU A 306 0.43 11.43 3.00
N GLU A 307 1.28 10.40 2.98
CA GLU A 307 2.16 10.07 1.87
C GLU A 307 2.25 8.55 1.66
N ASP A 308 2.55 8.15 0.42
CA ASP A 308 2.76 6.74 0.08
C ASP A 308 3.92 6.19 0.94
N THR A 309 3.61 5.21 1.79
CA THR A 309 4.58 4.68 2.76
C THR A 309 4.94 3.25 2.41
N GLU A 310 6.22 2.94 2.29
CA GLU A 310 6.69 1.55 2.11
C GLU A 310 6.52 0.76 3.42
N VAL A 311 5.88 -0.40 3.34
CA VAL A 311 5.80 -1.36 4.44
C VAL A 311 6.68 -2.55 4.10
N LYS A 312 7.70 -2.77 4.91
CA LYS A 312 8.59 -3.92 4.75
C LYS A 312 7.99 -5.14 5.46
N LEU A 313 7.75 -6.20 4.70
CA LEU A 313 7.29 -7.49 5.25
C LEU A 313 8.26 -7.99 6.32
N ILE A 314 9.57 -7.86 6.08
CA ILE A 314 10.60 -8.34 7.02
C ILE A 314 10.51 -7.64 8.38
N ASP A 315 10.28 -6.33 8.41
CA ASP A 315 10.12 -5.58 9.66
C ASP A 315 8.91 -6.10 10.44
N PHE A 316 7.82 -6.45 9.76
CA PHE A 316 6.67 -7.07 10.41
C PHE A 316 7.01 -8.45 10.97
N VAL A 317 7.68 -9.31 10.20
CA VAL A 317 8.02 -10.67 10.63
C VAL A 317 8.94 -10.63 11.85
N VAL A 318 10.06 -9.89 11.78
CA VAL A 318 11.05 -9.80 12.87
C VAL A 318 10.42 -9.33 14.18
N ASN A 319 9.47 -8.41 14.10
CA ASN A 319 8.84 -7.83 15.28
C ASN A 319 7.72 -8.71 15.89
N ASN A 320 7.21 -9.71 15.16
CA ASN A 320 6.00 -10.45 15.57
C ASN A 320 6.20 -11.98 15.63
N PHE A 321 7.29 -12.52 15.08
CA PHE A 321 7.51 -13.97 14.97
C PHE A 321 8.95 -14.36 15.27
N ASN A 322 9.13 -15.57 15.79
CA ASN A 322 10.44 -16.18 16.00
C ASN A 322 10.93 -16.81 14.67
N ASN A 323 12.23 -16.63 14.35
CA ASN A 323 12.91 -17.16 13.14
C ASN A 323 12.62 -16.42 11.80
N PRO A 324 13.15 -15.19 11.60
CA PRO A 324 12.86 -14.36 10.43
C PRO A 324 13.46 -14.86 9.10
N VAL A 325 14.49 -15.73 9.13
CA VAL A 325 15.26 -16.14 7.94
C VAL A 325 14.40 -16.88 6.92
N ILE A 326 13.51 -17.77 7.36
CA ILE A 326 12.59 -18.51 6.47
C ILE A 326 11.68 -17.55 5.69
N TYR A 327 11.39 -16.39 6.27
CA TYR A 327 10.45 -15.41 5.74
C TYR A 327 11.11 -14.27 4.97
N THR A 328 12.45 -14.27 4.89
CA THR A 328 13.22 -13.37 4.00
C THR A 328 13.39 -13.93 2.60
N GLU A 329 12.98 -15.17 2.35
CA GLU A 329 13.12 -15.79 1.04
C GLU A 329 12.31 -15.04 -0.04
N PRO A 330 12.87 -14.83 -1.25
CA PRO A 330 12.19 -14.19 -2.37
C PRO A 330 10.83 -14.81 -2.66
N GLU A 331 10.73 -16.13 -2.53
CA GLU A 331 9.53 -16.91 -2.83
C GLU A 331 8.38 -16.60 -1.87
N PHE A 332 8.67 -16.46 -0.57
CA PHE A 332 7.66 -16.09 0.42
C PHE A 332 7.20 -14.64 0.21
N THR A 333 8.12 -13.74 -0.12
CA THR A 333 7.79 -12.35 -0.45
C THR A 333 6.87 -12.27 -1.66
N GLU A 334 7.15 -13.01 -2.73
CA GLU A 334 6.31 -13.08 -3.93
C GLU A 334 4.88 -13.57 -3.60
N LEU A 335 4.77 -14.63 -2.79
CA LEU A 335 3.48 -15.12 -2.31
C LEU A 335 2.69 -14.03 -1.57
N VAL A 336 3.34 -13.32 -0.64
CA VAL A 336 2.68 -12.26 0.14
C VAL A 336 2.25 -11.11 -0.77
N LEU A 337 3.09 -10.71 -1.74
CA LEU A 337 2.76 -9.68 -2.71
C LEU A 337 1.52 -10.05 -3.54
N GLU A 338 1.39 -11.31 -3.96
CA GLU A 338 0.21 -11.79 -4.68
C GLU A 338 -1.06 -11.65 -3.83
N VAL A 339 -1.01 -12.10 -2.57
CA VAL A 339 -2.15 -11.99 -1.64
C VAL A 339 -2.50 -10.52 -1.38
N VAL A 340 -1.52 -9.65 -1.14
CA VAL A 340 -1.72 -8.21 -0.94
C VAL A 340 -2.38 -7.56 -2.17
N LYS A 341 -1.90 -7.89 -3.36
CA LYS A 341 -2.45 -7.35 -4.62
C LYS A 341 -3.93 -7.73 -4.79
N LYS A 342 -4.29 -8.96 -4.44
CA LYS A 342 -5.68 -9.44 -4.51
C LYS A 342 -6.58 -8.84 -3.43
N GLU A 343 -6.09 -8.69 -2.20
CA GLU A 343 -6.87 -8.14 -1.09
C GLU A 343 -7.01 -6.60 -1.15
N PHE A 344 -5.98 -5.87 -1.57
CA PHE A 344 -5.97 -4.40 -1.49
C PHE A 344 -5.97 -3.70 -2.86
N GLY A 345 -5.49 -4.37 -3.92
CA GLY A 345 -5.38 -3.83 -5.27
C GLY A 345 -3.95 -3.51 -5.69
N ASN A 346 -3.75 -3.21 -6.97
CA ASN A 346 -2.42 -3.00 -7.55
C ASN A 346 -1.68 -1.78 -6.98
N ASN A 347 -2.39 -0.78 -6.45
CA ASN A 347 -1.77 0.41 -5.84
C ASN A 347 -1.02 0.09 -4.54
N PHE A 348 -1.29 -1.06 -3.91
CA PHE A 348 -0.55 -1.53 -2.74
C PHE A 348 0.75 -2.27 -3.08
N VAL A 349 1.01 -2.53 -4.37
CA VAL A 349 2.22 -3.23 -4.82
C VAL A 349 2.87 -2.43 -5.95
N LYS A 350 4.02 -1.81 -5.67
CA LYS A 350 4.78 -1.03 -6.66
C LYS A 350 6.23 -1.52 -6.69
N ALA A 351 6.73 -1.86 -7.87
CA ALA A 351 8.12 -2.32 -8.07
C ALA A 351 8.57 -3.43 -7.09
N GLY A 352 7.71 -4.43 -6.84
CA GLY A 352 8.00 -5.53 -5.92
C GLY A 352 7.93 -5.17 -4.44
N LYS A 353 7.46 -3.97 -4.09
CA LYS A 353 7.34 -3.47 -2.72
C LYS A 353 5.89 -3.28 -2.32
N ILE A 354 5.61 -3.47 -1.04
CA ILE A 354 4.29 -3.22 -0.45
C ILE A 354 4.22 -1.75 -0.05
N ILE A 355 3.25 -1.04 -0.60
CA ILE A 355 3.03 0.38 -0.37
C ILE A 355 1.66 0.55 0.30
N LEU A 356 1.62 1.34 1.37
CA LEU A 356 0.39 1.92 1.87
C LEU A 356 0.14 3.21 1.10
N PRO A 357 -0.83 3.25 0.17
CA PRO A 357 -1.08 4.45 -0.60
C PRO A 357 -1.65 5.55 0.29
N ARG A 358 -1.35 6.80 -0.05
CA ARG A 358 -2.00 7.97 0.54
C ARG A 358 -3.52 7.81 0.49
N ASN A 359 -4.17 7.93 1.65
CA ASN A 359 -5.63 7.86 1.77
C ASN A 359 -6.28 9.21 2.14
N THR A 360 -5.46 10.25 2.28
CA THR A 360 -5.90 11.63 2.50
C THR A 360 -5.87 12.44 1.21
N ARG A 361 -6.66 13.51 1.15
CA ARG A 361 -6.48 14.51 0.10
C ARG A 361 -5.21 15.32 0.37
N LYS A 362 -4.53 15.67 -0.71
CA LYS A 362 -3.41 16.60 -0.68
C LYS A 362 -3.85 17.98 -0.26
N LEU A 363 -3.15 18.53 0.72
CA LEU A 363 -3.41 19.84 1.30
C LEU A 363 -2.80 20.91 0.41
N ASN A 364 -3.40 22.10 0.41
CA ASN A 364 -2.98 23.21 -0.45
C ASN A 364 -1.49 23.55 -0.28
N TYR A 365 -0.95 23.41 0.92
CA TYR A 365 0.45 23.71 1.20
C TYR A 365 1.41 22.71 0.56
N GLU A 366 1.02 21.44 0.40
CA GLU A 366 1.87 20.43 -0.22
C GLU A 366 2.04 20.72 -1.71
N TYR A 367 0.98 21.15 -2.40
CA TYR A 367 1.07 21.62 -3.79
C TYR A 367 1.99 22.83 -3.93
N VAL A 368 1.85 23.80 -3.01
CA VAL A 368 2.70 24.99 -2.96
C VAL A 368 4.16 24.65 -2.67
N TYR A 369 4.40 23.65 -1.82
CA TYR A 369 5.74 23.17 -1.48
C TYR A 369 6.45 22.61 -2.71
N GLU A 370 5.81 21.69 -3.43
CA GLU A 370 6.37 21.09 -4.66
C GLU A 370 6.61 22.13 -5.77
N ALA A 371 5.71 23.11 -5.90
CA ALA A 371 5.91 24.19 -6.86
C ALA A 371 7.17 25.01 -6.52
N LEU A 372 7.40 25.32 -5.24
CA LEU A 372 8.61 26.01 -4.81
C LEU A 372 9.87 25.13 -4.93
N GLU A 373 9.78 23.83 -4.66
CA GLU A 373 10.88 22.89 -4.94
C GLU A 373 11.25 22.87 -6.41
N LYS A 374 10.26 22.79 -7.31
CA LYS A 374 10.50 22.84 -8.77
C LYS A 374 11.13 24.15 -9.23
N LEU A 375 10.70 25.28 -8.67
CA LEU A 375 11.26 26.59 -9.00
C LEU A 375 12.70 26.76 -8.50
N ASP A 376 13.05 26.09 -7.40
CA ASP A 376 14.36 26.13 -6.72
C ASP A 376 14.88 27.55 -6.39
N ARG A 377 13.99 28.53 -6.32
CA ARG A 377 14.31 29.92 -5.99
C ARG A 377 13.16 30.62 -5.28
N PRO A 378 13.45 31.67 -4.49
CA PRO A 378 12.41 32.55 -4.00
C PRO A 378 11.55 33.07 -5.14
N SER A 379 10.24 32.90 -5.00
CA SER A 379 9.29 33.20 -6.07
C SER A 379 8.06 33.91 -5.53
N THR A 380 7.43 34.71 -6.38
CA THR A 380 6.20 35.42 -6.06
C THR A 380 5.03 34.45 -5.91
N VAL A 381 4.02 34.81 -5.14
CA VAL A 381 2.75 34.05 -5.03
C VAL A 381 2.14 33.71 -6.40
N GLU A 382 2.32 34.59 -7.39
CA GLU A 382 1.80 34.39 -8.75
C GLU A 382 2.57 33.32 -9.51
N GLU A 383 3.91 33.42 -9.56
CA GLU A 383 4.76 32.38 -10.14
C GLU A 383 4.50 31.02 -9.48
N ILE A 384 4.35 30.98 -8.15
CA ILE A 384 4.03 29.75 -7.43
C ILE A 384 2.68 29.19 -7.87
N ALA A 385 1.63 30.02 -7.99
CA ALA A 385 0.31 29.56 -8.43
C ALA A 385 0.35 29.00 -9.85
N ASP A 386 1.08 29.66 -10.76
CA ASP A 386 1.26 29.20 -12.13
C ASP A 386 2.00 27.86 -12.17
N THR A 387 3.08 27.69 -11.40
CA THR A 387 3.80 26.43 -11.30
C THR A 387 2.97 25.32 -10.64
N VAL A 388 2.12 25.64 -9.65
CA VAL A 388 1.17 24.66 -9.09
C VAL A 388 0.22 24.16 -10.18
N ASN A 389 -0.35 25.06 -10.98
CA ASN A 389 -1.25 24.69 -12.07
C ASN A 389 -0.53 23.98 -13.21
N GLU A 390 0.75 24.28 -13.46
CA GLU A 390 1.58 23.57 -14.43
C GLU A 390 1.81 22.11 -13.98
N LEU A 391 2.15 21.91 -12.71
CA LEU A 391 2.35 20.57 -12.12
C LEU A 391 1.03 19.81 -11.92
N ASN A 392 -0.07 20.53 -11.66
CA ASN A 392 -1.37 19.96 -11.31
C ASN A 392 -2.50 20.71 -12.05
N PRO A 393 -2.71 20.48 -13.35
CA PRO A 393 -3.63 21.27 -14.19
C PRO A 393 -5.08 21.31 -13.70
N THR A 394 -5.52 20.30 -12.96
CA THR A 394 -6.89 20.19 -12.44
C THR A 394 -7.10 20.86 -11.08
N PHE A 395 -6.03 21.32 -10.42
CA PHE A 395 -6.14 21.89 -9.07
C PHE A 395 -6.72 23.31 -9.07
N GLY A 396 -6.38 24.15 -10.07
CA GLY A 396 -6.89 25.51 -10.19
C GLY A 396 -6.41 26.45 -9.07
N ALA A 397 -5.11 26.42 -8.75
CA ALA A 397 -4.48 27.31 -7.79
C ALA A 397 -4.73 28.79 -8.16
N THR A 398 -5.21 29.55 -7.18
CA THR A 398 -5.30 31.01 -7.25
C THR A 398 -4.31 31.63 -6.26
N LYS A 399 -3.98 32.92 -6.44
CA LYS A 399 -3.14 33.68 -5.50
C LYS A 399 -3.65 33.60 -4.06
N THR A 400 -4.97 33.59 -3.87
CA THR A 400 -5.60 33.51 -2.55
C THR A 400 -5.35 32.15 -1.90
N ILE A 401 -5.55 31.06 -2.65
CA ILE A 401 -5.27 29.70 -2.18
C ILE A 401 -3.80 29.56 -1.79
N VAL A 402 -2.88 29.98 -2.66
CA VAL A 402 -1.44 29.93 -2.41
C VAL A 402 -1.06 30.76 -1.18
N LYS A 403 -1.53 32.01 -1.07
CA LYS A 403 -1.29 32.86 0.12
C LYS A 403 -1.73 32.21 1.42
N SER A 404 -2.91 31.57 1.43
CA SER A 404 -3.42 30.90 2.64
C SER A 404 -2.59 29.69 3.07
N ALA A 405 -1.86 29.09 2.13
CA ALA A 405 -1.07 27.88 2.35
C ALA A 405 0.38 28.15 2.80
N LEU A 406 0.91 29.35 2.51
CA LEU A 406 2.28 29.82 2.78
C LEU A 406 2.50 30.17 4.27
N LEU A 407 2.21 29.24 5.16
CA LEU A 407 2.41 29.39 6.61
C LEU A 407 3.79 28.91 7.05
N ARG A 408 4.37 29.56 8.05
CA ARG A 408 5.69 29.17 8.61
C ARG A 408 5.70 27.75 9.17
N ALA A 409 4.58 27.31 9.76
CA ALA A 409 4.40 25.95 10.26
C ALA A 409 4.50 24.87 9.15
N ASN A 410 4.25 25.25 7.89
CA ASN A 410 4.35 24.35 6.74
C ASN A 410 5.72 24.47 6.01
N GLY A 411 6.71 25.13 6.62
CA GLY A 411 8.05 25.25 6.07
C GLY A 411 8.25 26.38 5.05
N PHE A 412 7.41 27.42 5.09
CA PHE A 412 7.55 28.59 4.22
C PHE A 412 8.02 29.83 4.98
N ALA A 413 8.78 30.69 4.31
CA ALA A 413 9.17 31.98 4.87
C ALA A 413 9.12 33.11 3.83
N PRO A 414 8.68 34.31 4.23
CA PRO A 414 8.68 35.47 3.34
C PRO A 414 10.11 35.99 3.11
N MET A 415 10.38 36.44 1.88
CA MET A 415 11.66 37.04 1.46
C MET A 415 11.57 38.56 1.34
N GLY A 416 10.69 39.20 2.13
CA GLY A 416 10.46 40.65 2.14
C GLY A 416 8.98 41.02 1.97
N ARG A 417 8.72 42.23 1.46
CA ARG A 417 7.36 42.80 1.35
C ARG A 417 6.62 42.46 0.04
N ASN A 418 7.31 41.89 -0.95
CA ASN A 418 6.79 41.73 -2.31
C ASN A 418 6.02 40.42 -2.54
N SER A 419 5.45 39.81 -1.49
CA SER A 419 4.81 38.48 -1.59
C SER A 419 5.72 37.42 -2.24
N VAL A 420 7.03 37.52 -2.01
CA VAL A 420 8.02 36.53 -2.43
C VAL A 420 8.24 35.57 -1.26
N PHE A 421 8.16 34.28 -1.52
CA PHE A 421 8.31 33.23 -0.53
C PHE A 421 9.39 32.24 -0.92
N ALA A 422 9.95 31.59 0.09
CA ALA A 422 10.97 30.57 -0.02
C ALA A 422 10.67 29.41 0.93
N LEU A 423 11.33 28.27 0.70
CA LEU A 423 11.30 27.15 1.63
C LEU A 423 12.30 27.40 2.76
N THR A 424 11.90 27.10 4.00
CA THR A 424 12.78 27.25 5.17
C THR A 424 13.97 26.30 5.13
N LYS A 425 13.81 25.10 4.56
CA LYS A 425 14.90 24.12 4.42
C LYS A 425 16.08 24.62 3.59
N TRP A 426 15.87 25.63 2.73
CA TRP A 426 16.95 26.20 1.93
C TRP A 426 18.04 26.87 2.76
N GLU A 427 17.77 27.30 4.00
CA GLU A 427 18.83 27.83 4.88
C GLU A 427 19.87 26.76 5.26
N SER A 428 19.43 25.52 5.45
CA SER A 428 20.35 24.39 5.72
C SER A 428 21.01 23.83 4.46
N GLU A 429 20.35 23.98 3.30
CA GLU A 429 20.82 23.41 2.03
C GLU A 429 21.75 24.36 1.26
N LYS A 430 21.61 25.68 1.42
CA LYS A 430 22.32 26.71 0.64
C LYS A 430 23.10 27.65 1.58
N SER A 431 24.43 27.65 1.47
CA SER A 431 25.33 28.38 2.39
C SER A 431 25.24 29.91 2.30
N ASP A 432 24.73 30.43 1.19
CA ASP A 432 24.49 31.85 0.93
C ASP A 432 23.01 32.25 1.06
N PHE A 433 22.20 31.39 1.69
CA PHE A 433 20.76 31.60 1.81
C PHE A 433 20.32 31.83 3.25
N LYS A 434 19.46 32.82 3.44
CA LYS A 434 18.86 33.15 4.73
C LYS A 434 17.45 33.66 4.53
N VAL A 435 16.46 33.06 5.19
CA VAL A 435 15.05 33.45 5.10
C VAL A 435 14.75 34.71 5.91
N GLY A 436 13.55 35.24 5.71
CA GLY A 436 13.10 36.43 6.42
C GLY A 436 13.39 37.74 5.69
N THR A 437 13.07 38.82 6.37
CA THR A 437 13.19 40.19 5.91
C THR A 437 14.59 40.74 6.21
N ILE A 438 14.97 41.83 5.53
CA ILE A 438 16.21 42.55 5.82
C ILE A 438 16.31 42.92 7.30
N ARG A 439 15.18 43.30 7.95
CA ARG A 439 15.19 43.66 9.37
C ARG A 439 15.54 42.47 10.25
N GLU A 440 14.92 41.32 10.03
CA GLU A 440 15.21 40.10 10.80
C GLU A 440 16.69 39.67 10.63
N ILE A 441 17.23 39.75 9.42
CA ILE A 441 18.66 39.46 9.17
C ILE A 441 19.57 40.43 9.93
N VAL A 442 19.23 41.72 9.95
CA VAL A 442 20.02 42.73 10.67
C VAL A 442 19.88 42.55 12.18
N GLU A 443 18.69 42.25 12.67
CA GLU A 443 18.42 42.01 14.09
C GLU A 443 19.28 40.87 14.61
N GLU A 444 19.25 39.72 13.93
CA GLU A 444 20.07 38.56 14.29
C GLU A 444 21.57 38.87 14.22
N PHE A 445 22.01 39.58 13.17
CA PHE A 445 23.40 40.02 13.07
C PHE A 445 23.83 40.90 14.24
N LEU A 446 22.97 41.82 14.70
CA LEU A 446 23.25 42.71 15.84
C LEU A 446 23.10 42.00 17.20
N MET A 447 22.32 40.92 17.29
CA MET A 447 22.25 40.07 18.48
C MET A 447 23.61 39.44 18.80
N GLU A 448 24.44 39.16 17.79
CA GLU A 448 25.79 38.64 17.97
C GLU A 448 26.86 39.72 18.22
N LYS A 449 26.49 41.00 18.28
CA LYS A 449 27.44 42.11 18.46
C LYS A 449 27.27 42.77 19.81
N GLU A 450 28.41 43.07 20.43
CA GLU A 450 28.49 43.79 21.70
C GLU A 450 28.39 45.31 21.52
N SER A 451 28.65 45.82 20.30
CA SER A 451 28.61 47.24 19.98
C SER A 451 27.69 47.56 18.79
N PRO A 452 27.14 48.79 18.69
CA PRO A 452 26.40 49.23 17.52
C PRO A 452 27.27 49.15 16.27
N GLN A 453 26.70 48.71 15.15
CA GLN A 453 27.45 48.50 13.92
C GLN A 453 27.17 49.61 12.91
N HIS A 454 28.22 50.04 12.21
CA HIS A 454 28.09 51.02 11.13
C HIS A 454 27.25 50.44 9.97
N ILE A 455 26.46 51.28 9.30
CA ILE A 455 25.59 50.87 8.18
C ILE A 455 26.35 50.16 7.06
N SER A 456 27.62 50.47 6.81
CA SER A 456 28.44 49.78 5.80
C SER A 456 28.74 48.32 6.17
N VAL A 457 28.96 48.04 7.46
CA VAL A 457 29.20 46.69 7.99
C VAL A 457 27.91 45.88 7.92
N ILE A 458 26.80 46.47 8.36
CA ILE A 458 25.46 45.88 8.25
C ILE A 458 25.13 45.58 6.79
N ALA A 459 25.34 46.53 5.89
CA ALA A 459 25.08 46.34 4.46
C ALA A 459 25.96 45.24 3.85
N LYS A 460 27.24 45.14 4.26
CA LYS A 460 28.13 44.06 3.83
C LYS A 460 27.63 42.69 4.29
N HIS A 461 27.13 42.58 5.53
CA HIS A 461 26.55 41.35 6.04
C HIS A 461 25.25 40.97 5.30
N VAL A 462 24.31 41.91 5.17
CA VAL A 462 23.03 41.69 4.47
C VAL A 462 23.25 41.29 3.01
N LYS A 463 24.24 41.88 2.33
CA LYS A 463 24.57 41.55 0.93
C LYS A 463 25.01 40.11 0.70
N LYS A 464 25.47 39.39 1.73
CA LYS A 464 25.76 37.96 1.64
C LYS A 464 24.51 37.17 1.25
N TYR A 465 23.35 37.59 1.75
CA TYR A 465 22.06 36.89 1.55
C TYR A 465 21.09 37.67 0.65
N ARG A 466 21.33 38.96 0.41
CA ARG A 466 20.50 39.86 -0.43
C ARG A 466 21.41 40.73 -1.29
N SER A 467 21.97 40.15 -2.35
CA SER A 467 22.93 40.82 -3.23
C SER A 467 22.42 42.15 -3.81
N SER A 468 21.11 42.28 -4.06
CA SER A 468 20.46 43.49 -4.59
C SER A 468 20.20 44.60 -3.56
N ALA A 469 20.43 44.36 -2.26
CA ALA A 469 20.15 45.33 -1.21
C ALA A 469 21.19 46.47 -1.17
N LYS A 470 20.71 47.71 -1.31
CA LYS A 470 21.53 48.94 -1.19
C LYS A 470 21.59 49.41 0.26
N GLY A 471 22.76 49.86 0.72
CA GLY A 471 22.95 50.37 2.10
C GLY A 471 21.99 51.49 2.47
N THR A 472 21.68 52.39 1.53
CA THR A 472 20.67 53.47 1.71
C THR A 472 19.26 52.93 1.95
N ASN A 473 18.87 51.84 1.28
CA ASN A 473 17.56 51.22 1.46
C ASN A 473 17.48 50.44 2.77
N ILE A 474 18.58 49.78 3.17
CA ILE A 474 18.69 49.12 4.47
C ILE A 474 18.54 50.17 5.58
N GLN A 475 19.30 51.26 5.51
CA GLN A 475 19.22 52.36 6.47
C GLN A 475 17.82 52.96 6.57
N ALA A 476 17.20 53.27 5.43
CA ALA A 476 15.82 53.76 5.40
C ALA A 476 14.83 52.74 6.00
N SER A 477 15.04 51.44 5.76
CA SER A 477 14.23 50.38 6.35
C SER A 477 14.37 50.30 7.87
N LEU A 478 15.59 50.41 8.41
CA LEU A 478 15.83 50.39 9.86
C LEU A 478 15.27 51.64 10.54
N ASN A 479 15.42 52.82 9.93
CA ASN A 479 14.87 54.07 10.47
C ASN A 479 13.32 54.10 10.47
N LEU A 480 12.69 53.38 9.53
CA LEU A 480 11.23 53.25 9.46
C LEU A 480 10.72 52.07 10.31
N ASP A 481 11.48 51.67 11.33
CA ASP A 481 11.08 50.57 12.19
C ASP A 481 10.04 50.98 13.23
N ASN A 482 8.77 50.82 12.86
CA ASN A 482 7.64 51.11 13.74
C ASN A 482 7.58 50.23 15.00
N LYS A 483 8.36 49.14 15.07
CA LYS A 483 8.42 48.25 16.23
C LYS A 483 9.45 48.68 17.27
N GLY A 484 10.30 49.67 16.96
CA GLY A 484 11.33 50.16 17.88
C GLY A 484 12.41 49.13 18.22
N ILE A 485 12.65 48.15 17.34
CA ILE A 485 13.68 47.11 17.52
C ILE A 485 15.08 47.71 17.38
N PHE A 486 15.23 48.69 16.48
CA PHE A 486 16.52 49.29 16.16
C PHE A 486 16.66 50.69 16.75
N THR A 487 17.85 50.98 17.27
CA THR A 487 18.24 52.28 17.78
C THR A 487 19.33 52.88 16.89
N SER A 488 19.13 54.12 16.44
CA SER A 488 20.11 54.85 15.64
C SER A 488 21.05 55.68 16.51
N TYR A 489 22.34 55.62 16.19
CA TYR A 489 23.40 56.37 16.83
C TYR A 489 24.07 57.30 15.82
N GLU A 490 24.84 58.27 16.32
CA GLU A 490 25.65 59.15 15.50
C GLU A 490 26.59 58.39 14.54
N LYS A 491 27.03 59.09 13.49
CA LYS A 491 27.92 58.54 12.44
C LYS A 491 27.36 57.27 11.77
N ALA A 492 26.03 57.17 11.62
CA ALA A 492 25.34 56.07 10.93
C ALA A 492 25.55 54.67 11.53
N HIS A 493 25.62 54.58 12.87
CA HIS A 493 25.64 53.33 13.60
C HIS A 493 24.23 52.90 14.03
N PHE A 494 23.99 51.58 14.07
CA PHE A 494 22.73 50.99 14.50
C PHE A 494 22.96 49.90 15.55
N GLY A 495 22.16 49.90 16.60
CA GLY A 495 22.11 48.87 17.64
C GLY A 495 20.69 48.36 17.85
N LEU A 496 20.53 47.38 18.74
CA LEU A 496 19.24 46.87 19.19
C LEU A 496 18.76 47.67 20.41
N ALA A 497 17.49 48.07 20.43
CA ALA A 497 16.90 48.77 21.56
C ALA A 497 16.89 47.93 22.85
N SER A 498 16.95 46.60 22.72
CA SER A 498 17.01 45.66 23.84
C SER A 498 18.40 45.53 24.47
N LYS A 499 19.43 46.21 23.95
CA LYS A 499 20.80 46.13 24.44
C LYS A 499 21.29 47.50 24.92
N GLU A 500 22.02 47.48 26.03
CA GLU A 500 22.78 48.64 26.49
C GLU A 500 24.17 48.65 25.84
N TYR A 501 24.60 49.83 25.41
CA TYR A 501 25.87 50.04 24.71
C TYR A 501 26.71 51.09 25.43
N SER A 502 28.02 51.10 25.17
CA SER A 502 28.96 52.06 25.73
C SER A 502 28.51 53.51 25.53
N LYS A 503 28.76 54.36 26.54
CA LYS A 503 28.39 55.79 26.55
C LYS A 503 29.09 56.61 25.45
N GLU A 504 30.11 56.04 24.80
CA GLU A 504 30.77 56.65 23.63
C GLU A 504 29.86 56.72 22.39
N TYR A 505 28.80 55.90 22.33
CA TYR A 505 27.82 55.92 21.26
C TYR A 505 26.66 56.86 21.62
N VAL A 506 26.67 58.05 21.02
CA VAL A 506 25.64 59.06 21.21
C VAL A 506 24.39 58.69 20.40
N LEU A 507 23.25 58.64 21.08
CA LEU A 507 21.94 58.42 20.45
C LEU A 507 21.63 59.53 19.46
N LEU A 508 21.17 59.17 18.27
CA LEU A 508 20.71 60.16 17.30
C LEU A 508 19.39 60.75 17.78
N SER A 509 19.43 61.91 18.45
CA SER A 509 18.23 62.60 18.92
C SER A 509 17.32 62.99 17.74
N GLU A 510 16.00 62.90 17.92
CA GLU A 510 15.00 63.24 16.89
C GLU A 510 15.24 64.63 16.28
N SER A 511 15.79 65.56 17.06
CA SER A 511 16.11 66.93 16.70
C SER A 511 17.25 67.09 15.68
N SER A 512 18.07 66.06 15.45
CA SER A 512 19.23 66.11 14.54
C SER A 512 18.92 65.62 13.12
N SER A 513 17.71 65.12 12.88
CA SER A 513 17.29 64.49 11.62
C SER A 513 16.48 65.40 10.67
N SER A 514 16.37 66.70 10.96
CA SER A 514 15.52 67.62 10.19
C SER A 514 16.30 68.61 9.32
N GLY A 515 16.83 68.10 8.20
CA GLY A 515 16.89 68.92 6.97
C GLY A 515 15.48 69.31 6.47
N ARG A 516 14.41 68.84 7.13
CA ARG A 516 13.02 69.21 6.92
C ARG A 516 12.71 70.52 7.64
N LYS A 517 12.77 71.61 6.88
CA LYS A 517 12.15 72.91 7.19
C LYS A 517 10.72 72.69 7.71
N SER A 518 10.36 73.35 8.81
CA SER A 518 9.03 73.28 9.43
C SER A 518 7.92 73.73 8.46
N TRP A 519 6.67 73.41 8.78
CA TRP A 519 5.54 73.85 7.98
C TRP A 519 5.49 75.39 7.89
N GLU A 520 5.73 76.08 9.00
CA GLU A 520 5.75 77.54 9.12
C GLU A 520 6.86 78.14 8.26
N TYR A 521 8.04 77.51 8.25
CA TYR A 521 9.15 77.93 7.41
C TYR A 521 8.78 77.81 5.92
N ARG A 522 8.17 76.69 5.51
CA ARG A 522 7.74 76.47 4.11
C ARG A 522 6.62 77.43 3.70
N PHE A 523 5.69 77.70 4.61
CA PHE A 523 4.63 78.69 4.42
C PHE A 523 5.20 80.10 4.23
N ALA A 524 6.22 80.47 5.00
CA ALA A 524 6.93 81.74 4.83
C ALA A 524 7.66 81.82 3.49
N GLU A 525 8.32 80.75 3.03
CA GLU A 525 8.93 80.70 1.69
C GLU A 525 7.88 80.92 0.58
N LEU A 526 6.72 80.27 0.68
CA LEU A 526 5.62 80.44 -0.28
C LEU A 526 5.07 81.88 -0.24
N SER A 527 4.83 82.41 0.96
CA SER A 527 4.31 83.77 1.14
C SER A 527 5.26 84.81 0.56
N ASN A 528 6.57 84.65 0.77
CA ASN A 528 7.57 85.54 0.22
C ASN A 528 7.69 85.41 -1.31
N PHE A 529 7.61 84.18 -1.84
CA PHE A 529 7.58 83.94 -3.28
C PHE A 529 6.40 84.67 -3.93
N ILE A 530 5.20 84.54 -3.35
CA ILE A 530 3.99 85.22 -3.83
C ILE A 530 4.15 86.74 -3.75
N LYS A 531 4.69 87.25 -2.65
CA LYS A 531 4.93 88.69 -2.46
C LYS A 531 5.88 89.27 -3.51
N ILE A 532 6.94 88.55 -3.87
CA ILE A 532 7.95 89.00 -4.83
C ILE A 532 7.46 88.86 -6.27
N HIS A 533 6.78 87.75 -6.60
CA HIS A 533 6.46 87.41 -7.98
C HIS A 533 5.01 87.69 -8.39
N GLY A 534 4.12 88.04 -7.44
CA GLY A 534 2.71 88.33 -7.69
C GLY A 534 1.89 87.15 -8.23
N ARG A 535 2.43 85.92 -8.15
CA ARG A 535 1.81 84.71 -8.71
C ARG A 535 2.18 83.47 -7.90
N LEU A 536 1.43 82.39 -8.10
CA LEU A 536 1.76 81.06 -7.57
C LEU A 536 2.99 80.43 -8.27
N PRO A 537 3.78 79.58 -7.56
CA PRO A 537 4.86 78.80 -8.14
C PRO A 537 4.38 77.89 -9.28
N ARG A 538 5.19 77.66 -10.32
CA ARG A 538 4.85 76.77 -11.44
C ARG A 538 5.75 75.52 -11.48
N PHE A 539 5.16 74.40 -11.89
CA PHE A 539 5.92 73.16 -12.13
C PHE A 539 6.93 73.28 -13.28
N THR A 540 6.62 74.10 -14.29
CA THR A 540 7.43 74.28 -15.50
C THR A 540 8.58 75.28 -15.33
N SER A 541 8.81 75.77 -14.11
CA SER A 541 9.92 76.70 -13.83
C SER A 541 11.28 76.02 -13.96
N LYS A 542 12.28 76.75 -14.48
CA LYS A 542 13.69 76.31 -14.46
C LYS A 542 14.30 76.36 -13.06
N SER A 543 13.65 77.03 -12.10
CA SER A 543 14.11 77.11 -10.72
C SER A 543 13.65 75.90 -9.90
N MET A 544 14.60 75.07 -9.46
CA MET A 544 14.36 73.95 -8.56
C MET A 544 13.79 74.37 -7.19
N ALA A 545 13.95 75.64 -6.79
CA ALA A 545 13.31 76.18 -5.60
C ALA A 545 11.81 76.42 -5.82
N GLU A 546 11.43 76.98 -6.97
CA GLU A 546 10.04 77.22 -7.34
C GLU A 546 9.26 75.91 -7.53
N VAL A 547 9.85 74.94 -8.23
CA VAL A 547 9.22 73.62 -8.42
C VAL A 547 8.98 72.91 -7.09
N ARG A 548 9.86 73.12 -6.10
CA ARG A 548 9.67 72.61 -4.73
C ARG A 548 8.46 73.26 -4.04
N LEU A 549 8.31 74.58 -4.13
CA LEU A 549 7.16 75.29 -3.58
C LEU A 549 5.86 74.85 -4.25
N TYR A 550 5.86 74.66 -5.58
CA TYR A 550 4.71 74.11 -6.31
C TYR A 550 4.27 72.74 -5.78
N ARG A 551 5.24 71.82 -5.60
CA ARG A 551 4.95 70.48 -5.05
C ARG A 551 4.44 70.55 -3.62
N TRP A 552 4.98 71.49 -2.83
CA TRP A 552 4.54 71.71 -1.45
C TRP A 552 3.10 72.23 -1.39
N VAL A 553 2.73 73.19 -2.24
CA VAL A 553 1.33 73.68 -2.40
C VAL A 553 0.38 72.53 -2.73
N ARG A 554 0.72 71.68 -3.70
CA ARG A 554 -0.09 70.48 -4.02
C ARG A 554 -0.22 69.51 -2.86
N ALA A 555 0.86 69.33 -2.09
CA ALA A 555 0.82 68.51 -0.89
C ALA A 555 -0.13 69.09 0.16
N GLN A 556 -0.18 70.42 0.33
CA GLN A 556 -1.10 71.06 1.28
C GLN A 556 -2.57 70.85 0.88
N HIS A 557 -2.95 71.00 -0.39
CA HIS A 557 -4.32 70.68 -0.84
C HIS A 557 -4.71 69.23 -0.55
N ARG A 558 -3.78 68.29 -0.71
CA ARG A 558 -4.02 66.88 -0.36
C ARG A 558 -4.14 66.70 1.16
N SER A 559 -3.35 67.40 1.96
CA SER A 559 -3.40 67.34 3.43
C SER A 559 -4.71 67.89 3.98
N ILE A 560 -5.25 68.97 3.40
CA ILE A 560 -6.59 69.51 3.75
C ILE A 560 -7.67 68.45 3.49
N ARG A 561 -7.68 67.82 2.31
CA ARG A 561 -8.66 66.76 1.97
C ARG A 561 -8.58 65.52 2.89
N LEU A 562 -7.45 65.32 3.56
CA LEU A 562 -7.23 64.18 4.45
C LEU A 562 -7.24 64.60 5.94
N GLU A 563 -7.66 65.84 6.25
CA GLU A 563 -7.74 66.38 7.62
C GLU A 563 -6.42 66.26 8.41
N LYS A 564 -5.29 66.51 7.73
CA LYS A 564 -3.93 66.37 8.30
C LYS A 564 -3.27 67.68 8.73
N LEU A 565 -3.89 68.83 8.47
CA LEU A 565 -3.41 70.14 8.93
C LEU A 565 -4.16 70.54 10.20
N SER A 566 -3.51 71.31 11.07
CA SER A 566 -4.24 71.95 12.18
C SER A 566 -5.14 73.06 11.64
N ASP A 567 -6.24 73.35 12.35
CA ASP A 567 -7.21 74.39 11.96
C ASP A 567 -6.52 75.72 11.61
N LYS A 568 -5.53 76.12 12.41
CA LYS A 568 -4.73 77.33 12.20
C LYS A 568 -3.91 77.29 10.90
N GLN A 569 -3.25 76.17 10.60
CA GLN A 569 -2.43 76.01 9.39
C GLN A 569 -3.31 75.98 8.13
N GLU A 570 -4.45 75.30 8.22
CA GLU A 570 -5.43 75.25 7.14
C GLU A 570 -6.03 76.63 6.86
N GLU A 571 -6.41 77.38 7.89
CA GLU A 571 -6.93 78.74 7.75
C GLU A 571 -5.89 79.68 7.11
N MET A 572 -4.64 79.62 7.58
CA MET A 572 -3.53 80.40 7.01
C MET A 572 -3.29 80.08 5.53
N PHE A 573 -3.30 78.79 5.16
CA PHE A 573 -3.10 78.36 3.78
C PHE A 573 -4.27 78.75 2.88
N LYS A 574 -5.52 78.51 3.30
CA LYS A 574 -6.73 78.91 2.55
C LYS A 574 -6.78 80.42 2.33
N LYS A 575 -6.44 81.21 3.35
CA LYS A 575 -6.40 82.69 3.23
C LYS A 575 -5.38 83.16 2.20
N LEU A 576 -4.21 82.53 2.14
CA LEU A 576 -3.17 82.86 1.16
C LEU A 576 -3.58 82.45 -0.27
N MET A 577 -4.25 81.31 -0.43
CA MET A 577 -4.69 80.79 -1.72
C MET A 577 -5.91 81.53 -2.28
N LYS A 578 -6.81 82.07 -1.43
CA LYS A 578 -8.01 82.83 -1.84
C LYS A 578 -7.70 84.05 -2.73
N ALA A 579 -6.47 84.58 -2.69
CA ALA A 579 -6.04 85.66 -3.59
C ALA A 579 -5.75 85.20 -5.04
N PHE A 580 -5.79 83.88 -5.29
CA PHE A 580 -5.43 83.24 -6.56
C PHE A 580 -6.44 82.16 -7.00
N ASP A 581 -7.52 81.98 -6.23
CA ASP A 581 -8.75 81.29 -6.63
C ASP A 581 -9.65 82.28 -7.38
#